data_AF-A0A085NWX0-F1
#
_entry.id   AF-A0A085NWX0-F1
#
_cell.length_a   1.000
_cell.length_b   1.000
_cell.length_c   1.000
_cell.angle_alpha   90.00
_cell.angle_beta   90.00
_cell.angle_gamma   90.00
#
_symmetry.space_group_name_H-M   'P 1'
#
loop_
_entity.id
_entity.type
_entity.pdbx_description
1 polymer ?
#
loop_
_entity_poly.entity_id
_entity_poly.type
_entity_poly.pdbx_seq_one_letter_code
_entity_poly.pdbx_strand_id
1 'polypeptide(L)'
;MLCLKYPEPEVVSAVHPAGSVFVLPPQGAPGISCTTRDNLERLRGHLAAQLGRVECIRCQPQRVGLNSSVAVMLEGQQGQYVHILLTVSGHESWPSEEEYIHPRWYISVTDAADLFYLLLWLGEG
;
A
#
# COMPACT_ATOMS: atom_id res chain seq x y z
N MET A 1 19.27 -13.64 -5.50
CA MET A 1 17.97 -12.96 -5.57
C MET A 1 18.13 -11.58 -4.95
N LEU A 2 17.67 -10.52 -5.61
CA LEU A 2 17.72 -9.16 -5.07
C LEU A 2 16.54 -8.96 -4.12
N CYS A 3 16.78 -8.45 -2.92
CA CYS A 3 15.74 -8.13 -1.94
C CYS A 3 15.77 -6.61 -1.70
N LEU A 4 14.65 -5.95 -1.93
CA LEU A 4 14.48 -4.54 -1.56
C LEU A 4 14.11 -4.50 -0.08
N LYS A 5 14.95 -3.85 0.72
CA LYS A 5 14.65 -3.58 2.13
C LYS A 5 14.22 -2.14 2.28
N TYR A 6 13.34 -1.91 3.23
CA TYR A 6 12.92 -0.59 3.64
C TYR A 6 12.83 -0.57 5.17
N PRO A 7 13.03 0.59 5.82
CA PRO A 7 12.88 0.68 7.26
C PRO A 7 11.41 0.44 7.65
N GLU A 8 11.14 -0.36 8.68
CA GLU A 8 9.78 -0.55 9.17
C GLU A 8 9.27 0.75 9.82
N PRO A 9 8.00 1.14 9.59
CA PRO A 9 7.46 2.35 10.18
C PRO A 9 7.03 2.15 11.63
N GLU A 10 7.39 3.10 12.49
CA GLU A 10 6.95 3.14 13.88
C GLU A 10 5.63 3.92 14.00
N VAL A 11 4.74 3.56 14.92
CA VAL A 11 3.59 4.45 15.19
C VAL A 11 4.06 5.65 15.97
N VAL A 12 3.78 6.82 15.40
CA VAL A 12 4.14 8.10 15.98
C VAL A 12 2.87 8.84 16.39
N SER A 13 2.87 9.33 17.63
CA SER A 13 1.75 10.10 18.22
C SER A 13 1.73 11.58 17.79
N ALA A 14 2.80 12.06 17.13
CA ALA A 14 2.94 13.44 16.71
C ALA A 14 1.98 13.79 15.56
N VAL A 15 1.68 15.09 15.41
CA VAL A 15 0.78 15.63 14.39
C VAL A 15 1.28 15.22 13.01
N HIS A 16 0.59 14.24 12.41
CA HIS A 16 0.77 13.84 11.02
C HIS A 16 0.40 15.05 10.15
N PRO A 17 1.22 15.41 9.14
CA PRO A 17 0.74 16.29 8.08
C PRO A 17 -0.57 15.67 7.56
N ALA A 18 -1.67 16.40 7.64
CA ALA A 18 -2.98 15.84 7.38
C ALA A 18 -3.01 15.14 6.01
N GLY A 19 -3.30 13.83 6.01
CA GLY A 19 -3.54 13.04 4.81
C GLY A 19 -2.37 12.18 4.30
N SER A 20 -1.14 12.31 4.80
CA SER A 20 -0.03 11.42 4.38
C SER A 20 -0.19 10.01 4.94
N VAL A 21 0.11 8.99 4.13
CA VAL A 21 0.12 7.60 4.59
C VAL A 21 1.32 7.34 5.51
N PHE A 22 2.50 7.83 5.13
CA PHE A 22 3.72 7.68 5.93
C PHE A 22 4.29 9.05 6.32
N VAL A 23 4.77 9.17 7.56
CA VAL A 23 5.60 10.29 8.00
C VAL A 23 7.03 9.96 7.63
N LEU A 24 7.56 10.68 6.66
CA LEU A 24 8.92 10.45 6.15
C LEU A 24 9.79 11.65 6.51
N PRO A 25 10.35 11.71 7.74
CA PRO A 25 11.20 12.82 8.12
C PRO A 25 12.50 12.78 7.31
N PRO A 26 13.15 13.95 7.04
CA PRO A 26 14.44 13.97 6.37
C PRO A 26 15.53 13.15 7.09
N GLN A 27 15.38 12.96 8.40
CA GLN A 27 16.24 12.14 9.25
C GLN A 27 15.39 11.37 10.26
N GLY A 28 15.69 10.09 10.48
CA GLY A 28 14.99 9.24 11.44
C GLY A 28 14.23 8.10 10.77
N ALA A 29 13.52 7.33 11.59
CA ALA A 29 12.66 6.24 11.12
C ALA A 29 11.38 6.80 10.47
N PRO A 30 10.83 6.11 9.46
CA PRO A 30 9.49 6.41 8.97
C PRO A 30 8.46 6.20 10.08
N GLY A 31 7.42 7.01 10.08
CA GLY A 31 6.31 6.92 11.01
C GLY A 31 5.00 6.61 10.32
N ILE A 32 4.03 6.06 11.05
CA ILE A 32 2.63 5.94 10.62
C ILE A 32 1.69 6.36 11.75
N SER A 33 0.46 6.73 11.39
CA SER A 33 -0.60 6.96 12.37
C SER A 33 -1.17 5.63 12.86
N CYS A 34 -1.87 5.62 14.01
CA CYS A 34 -2.61 4.43 14.46
C CYS A 34 -3.63 3.98 13.39
N THR A 35 -4.38 4.93 12.82
CA THR A 35 -5.36 4.65 11.77
C THR A 35 -4.72 4.01 10.55
N THR A 36 -3.55 4.52 10.13
CA THR A 36 -2.82 3.96 8.98
C THR A 36 -2.29 2.56 9.28
N ARG A 37 -1.80 2.30 10.50
CA ARG A 37 -1.43 0.95 10.94
C ARG A 37 -2.62 0.01 10.80
N ASP A 38 -3.78 0.38 11.33
CA ASP A 38 -4.99 -0.45 11.30
C ASP A 38 -5.41 -0.74 9.85
N ASN A 39 -5.29 0.24 8.95
CA ASN A 39 -5.59 0.06 7.53
C ASN A 39 -4.58 -0.87 6.83
N LEU A 40 -3.28 -0.76 7.14
CA LEU A 40 -2.24 -1.66 6.62
C LEU A 40 -2.45 -3.09 7.11
N GLU A 41 -2.77 -3.28 8.39
CA GLU A 41 -3.08 -4.59 8.96
C GLU A 41 -4.33 -5.20 8.33
N ARG A 42 -5.40 -4.40 8.13
CA ARG A 42 -6.61 -4.81 7.41
C ARG A 42 -6.30 -5.25 5.99
N LEU A 43 -5.53 -4.45 5.24
CA LEU A 43 -5.12 -4.77 3.87
C LEU A 43 -4.32 -6.07 3.83
N ARG A 44 -3.37 -6.27 4.75
CA ARG A 44 -2.58 -7.50 4.86
C ARG A 44 -3.47 -8.71 5.16
N GLY A 45 -4.44 -8.56 6.07
CA GLY A 45 -5.40 -9.60 6.42
C GLY A 45 -6.21 -10.06 5.21
N HIS A 46 -6.73 -9.12 4.42
CA HIS A 46 -7.48 -9.44 3.19
C HIS A 46 -6.60 -10.06 2.10
N LEU A 47 -5.37 -9.57 1.91
CA LEU A 47 -4.41 -10.20 0.99
C LEU A 47 -4.12 -11.64 1.39
N ALA A 48 -3.86 -11.89 2.68
CA ALA A 48 -3.60 -13.24 3.18
C ALA A 48 -4.82 -14.15 3.05
N ALA A 49 -6.04 -13.63 3.29
CA ALA A 49 -7.27 -14.39 3.13
C ALA A 49 -7.53 -14.80 1.66
N GLN A 50 -7.22 -13.91 0.70
CA GLN A 50 -7.49 -14.17 -0.71
C GLN A 50 -6.38 -14.93 -1.43
N LEU A 51 -5.11 -14.66 -1.08
CA LEU A 51 -3.94 -15.19 -1.77
C LEU A 51 -3.18 -16.26 -0.98
N GLY A 52 -3.42 -16.37 0.33
CA GLY A 52 -2.59 -17.11 1.26
C GLY A 52 -1.22 -16.46 1.38
N ARG A 53 -0.30 -16.85 0.47
CA ARG A 53 1.04 -16.27 0.34
C ARG A 53 1.20 -15.67 -1.05
N VAL A 54 1.70 -14.43 -1.10
CA VAL A 54 2.05 -13.77 -2.36
C VAL A 54 3.30 -14.42 -2.94
N GLU A 55 3.20 -14.93 -4.17
CA GLU A 55 4.33 -15.50 -4.91
C GLU A 55 4.92 -14.51 -5.92
N CYS A 56 4.09 -13.66 -6.52
CA CYS A 56 4.53 -12.70 -7.52
C CYS A 56 3.78 -11.37 -7.37
N ILE A 57 4.51 -10.27 -7.56
CA ILE A 57 3.94 -8.94 -7.66
C ILE A 57 4.36 -8.33 -9.00
N ARG A 58 3.39 -7.91 -9.79
CA ARG A 58 3.60 -7.18 -11.05
C ARG A 58 3.11 -5.74 -10.87
N CYS A 59 4.02 -4.79 -11.00
CA CYS A 59 3.73 -3.37 -10.91
C CYS A 59 3.80 -2.73 -12.30
N GLN A 60 2.71 -2.12 -12.75
CA GLN A 60 2.64 -1.40 -14.01
C GLN A 60 2.34 0.08 -13.74
N PRO A 61 3.31 0.99 -13.96
CA PRO A 61 3.05 2.42 -13.94
C PRO A 61 1.99 2.81 -14.96
N GLN A 62 1.05 3.65 -14.56
CA GLN A 62 -0.06 4.11 -15.37
C GLN A 62 -0.31 5.61 -15.16
N ARG A 63 -0.96 6.22 -16.16
CA ARG A 63 -1.55 7.54 -16.03
C ARG A 63 -3.06 7.37 -16.08
N VAL A 64 -3.75 7.71 -14.99
CA VAL A 64 -5.21 7.66 -14.91
C VAL A 64 -5.71 9.09 -14.80
N GLY A 65 -6.25 9.61 -15.90
CA GLY A 65 -6.52 11.05 -16.02
C GLY A 65 -5.22 11.86 -15.92
N LEU A 66 -5.15 12.77 -14.95
CA LEU A 66 -3.96 13.59 -14.64
C LEU A 66 -3.09 13.00 -13.52
N ASN A 67 -3.51 11.89 -12.91
CA ASN A 67 -2.84 11.33 -11.75
C ASN A 67 -1.79 10.29 -12.15
N SER A 68 -0.70 10.25 -11.38
CA SER A 68 0.28 9.17 -11.45
C SER A 68 -0.25 7.99 -10.65
N SER A 69 -0.31 6.81 -11.27
CA SER A 69 -0.82 5.59 -10.64
C SER A 69 0.08 4.41 -10.92
N VAL A 70 -0.05 3.36 -10.12
CA VAL A 70 0.55 2.05 -10.38
C VAL A 70 -0.52 0.99 -10.20
N ALA A 71 -0.76 0.23 -11.26
CA ALA A 71 -1.56 -0.98 -11.18
C ALA A 71 -0.66 -2.12 -10.66
N VAL A 72 -1.01 -2.64 -9.50
CA VAL A 72 -0.33 -3.75 -8.83
C VAL A 72 -1.20 -4.99 -8.99
N MET A 73 -0.61 -6.07 -9.49
CA MET A 73 -1.24 -7.38 -9.47
C MET A 73 -0.42 -8.27 -8.56
N LEU A 74 -1.06 -8.80 -7.52
CA LEU A 74 -0.48 -9.76 -6.58
C LEU A 74 -1.05 -11.14 -6.90
N GLU A 75 -0.18 -12.10 -7.14
CA GLU A 75 -0.50 -13.49 -7.46
C GLU A 75 -0.16 -14.39 -6.28
N GLY A 76 -1.12 -15.21 -5.87
CA GLY A 76 -0.97 -16.23 -4.83
C GLY A 76 -0.57 -17.59 -5.39
N GLN A 77 -0.12 -18.48 -4.52
CA GLN A 77 0.45 -19.78 -4.91
C GLN A 77 -0.50 -20.70 -5.70
N GLN A 78 -1.82 -20.56 -5.55
CA GLN A 78 -2.78 -21.42 -6.26
C GLN A 78 -3.43 -20.67 -7.44
N GLY A 79 -2.77 -19.63 -7.95
CA GLY A 79 -3.24 -18.84 -9.10
C GLY A 79 -4.33 -17.82 -8.77
N GLN A 80 -4.64 -17.60 -7.48
CA GLN A 80 -5.47 -16.47 -7.07
C GLN A 80 -4.76 -15.16 -7.37
N TYR A 81 -5.52 -14.09 -7.62
CA TYR A 81 -4.95 -12.78 -7.86
C TYR A 81 -5.79 -11.67 -7.23
N VAL A 82 -5.09 -10.62 -6.82
CA VAL A 82 -5.68 -9.36 -6.38
C VAL A 82 -5.07 -8.23 -7.20
N HIS A 83 -5.93 -7.32 -7.65
CA HIS A 83 -5.51 -6.08 -8.31
C HIS A 83 -5.66 -4.91 -7.35
N ILE A 84 -4.60 -4.13 -7.18
CA ILE A 84 -4.63 -2.87 -6.44
C ILE A 84 -4.24 -1.75 -7.39
N LEU A 85 -5.06 -0.71 -7.52
CA LEU A 85 -4.66 0.52 -8.18
C LEU A 85 -4.24 1.54 -7.12
N LEU A 86 -2.93 1.80 -7.04
CA LEU A 86 -2.38 2.88 -6.22
C LEU A 86 -2.39 4.17 -7.01
N THR A 87 -2.95 5.25 -6.47
CA THR A 87 -3.04 6.54 -7.16
C THR A 87 -2.56 7.68 -6.29
N VAL A 88 -1.63 8.49 -6.81
CA VAL A 88 -1.23 9.75 -6.18
C VAL A 88 -2.31 10.80 -6.43
N SER A 89 -2.99 11.23 -5.36
CA SER A 89 -4.13 12.15 -5.45
C SER A 89 -4.11 13.26 -4.38
N GLY A 90 -3.05 13.36 -3.58
CA GLY A 90 -2.92 14.38 -2.53
C GLY A 90 -3.70 14.07 -1.25
N HIS A 91 -4.31 12.88 -1.14
CA HIS A 91 -4.98 12.41 0.06
C HIS A 91 -4.91 10.89 0.16
N GLU A 92 -5.04 10.36 1.39
CA GLU A 92 -5.19 8.92 1.59
C GLU A 92 -6.64 8.46 1.45
N SER A 93 -6.83 7.27 0.85
CA SER A 93 -8.10 6.54 0.88
C SER A 93 -7.84 5.04 0.85
N TRP A 94 -8.64 4.28 1.58
CA TRP A 94 -8.49 2.83 1.72
C TRP A 94 -9.79 2.12 1.34
N PRO A 95 -9.74 0.88 0.85
CA PRO A 95 -10.94 0.12 0.57
C PRO A 95 -11.77 -0.11 1.82
N SER A 96 -13.09 -0.08 1.68
CA SER A 96 -14.04 -0.50 2.71
C SER A 96 -14.11 -2.03 2.80
N GLU A 97 -14.69 -2.55 3.88
CA GLU A 97 -14.95 -4.00 4.03
C GLU A 97 -15.81 -4.57 2.88
N GLU A 98 -16.72 -3.78 2.34
CA GLU A 98 -17.58 -4.17 1.21
C GLU A 98 -16.77 -4.26 -0.09
N GLU A 99 -15.82 -3.35 -0.29
CA GLU A 99 -14.92 -3.36 -1.46
C GLU A 99 -13.93 -4.53 -1.42
N TYR A 100 -13.50 -4.94 -0.22
CA TYR A 100 -12.60 -6.09 -0.04
C TYR A 100 -13.22 -7.43 -0.49
N ILE A 101 -14.54 -7.52 -0.64
CA ILE A 101 -15.22 -8.71 -1.19
C ILE A 101 -14.79 -8.98 -2.64
N HIS A 102 -14.38 -7.94 -3.37
CA HIS A 102 -13.93 -8.05 -4.75
C HIS A 102 -12.40 -8.17 -4.84
N PRO A 103 -11.83 -8.82 -5.88
CA PRO A 103 -10.39 -8.95 -6.05
C PRO A 103 -9.75 -7.69 -6.68
N ARG A 104 -10.40 -6.52 -6.57
CA ARG A 104 -9.93 -5.25 -7.14
C ARG A 104 -10.14 -4.12 -6.16
N TRP A 105 -9.05 -3.50 -5.74
CA TRP A 105 -9.02 -2.47 -4.71
C TRP A 105 -8.39 -1.18 -5.23
N TYR A 106 -8.80 -0.07 -4.65
CA TYR A 106 -8.33 1.26 -5.00
C TYR A 106 -7.79 1.92 -3.74
N ILE A 107 -6.54 2.36 -3.79
CA ILE A 107 -5.90 3.09 -2.69
C ILE A 107 -5.38 4.40 -3.25
N SER A 108 -5.79 5.49 -2.62
CA SER A 108 -5.23 6.82 -2.86
C SER A 108 -4.13 7.07 -1.86
N VAL A 109 -3.07 7.72 -2.31
CA VAL A 109 -1.96 8.17 -1.48
C VAL A 109 -1.66 9.63 -1.75
N THR A 110 -0.99 10.28 -0.79
CA THR A 110 -0.76 11.73 -0.89
C THR A 110 0.26 12.07 -1.96
N ASP A 111 1.38 11.36 -2.00
CA ASP A 111 2.48 11.66 -2.92
C ASP A 111 3.19 10.40 -3.44
N ALA A 112 4.23 10.62 -4.24
CA ALA A 112 5.02 9.55 -4.83
C ALA A 112 5.86 8.79 -3.80
N ALA A 113 6.21 9.40 -2.66
CA ALA A 113 6.96 8.74 -1.60
C ALA A 113 6.06 7.74 -0.88
N ASP A 114 4.83 8.13 -0.55
CA ASP A 114 3.82 7.22 0.00
C ASP A 114 3.55 6.05 -0.96
N LEU A 115 3.41 6.34 -2.26
CA LEU A 115 3.21 5.32 -3.29
C LEU A 115 4.36 4.30 -3.28
N PHE A 116 5.59 4.79 -3.33
CA PHE A 116 6.76 3.93 -3.41
C PHE A 116 6.94 3.11 -2.13
N TYR A 117 6.71 3.72 -0.98
CA TYR A 117 6.78 3.04 0.31
C TYR A 117 5.72 1.93 0.40
N LEU A 118 4.48 2.19 0.00
CA LEU A 118 3.42 1.19 0.00
C LEU A 118 3.73 0.02 -0.95
N LEU A 119 4.37 0.27 -2.10
CA LEU A 119 4.84 -0.79 -2.99
C LEU A 119 5.93 -1.66 -2.34
N LEU A 120 6.87 -1.06 -1.61
CA LEU A 120 7.88 -1.81 -0.86
C LEU A 120 7.24 -2.66 0.24
N TRP A 121 6.26 -2.09 0.95
CA TRP A 121 5.50 -2.79 1.98
C TRP A 121 4.67 -3.96 1.44
N LEU A 122 4.02 -3.78 0.28
CA LEU A 122 3.31 -4.87 -0.41
C LEU A 122 4.27 -5.98 -0.86
N GLY A 123 5.52 -5.63 -1.17
CA GLY A 123 6.59 -6.56 -1.50
C GLY A 123 7.11 -7.41 -0.34
N GLU A 124 6.76 -7.04 0.89
CA GLU A 124 7.11 -7.79 2.08
C GLU A 124 6.03 -8.83 2.39
N GLY A 125 6.19 -9.99 1.74
CA GLY A 125 5.38 -11.20 1.92
C GLY A 125 5.98 -12.18 2.92
#